data_AF-A0A0P6VAH0-F1
#
_entry.id   AF-A0A0P6VAH0-F1
#
_cell.length_a   1.000
_cell.length_b   1.000
_cell.length_c   1.000
_cell.angle_alpha   90.00
_cell.angle_beta   90.00
_cell.angle_gamma   90.00
#
_symmetry.space_group_name_H-M   'P 1'
#
loop_
_entity.id
_entity.type
_entity.pdbx_description
1 polymer ?
#
loop_
_entity_poly.entity_id
_entity_poly.type
_entity_poly.pdbx_seq_one_letter_code
_entity_poly.pdbx_strand_id
1 'polypeptide(L)'
;MAPGWSHSFSDTVGGGGKFLTSFDGFFEQFKSIGNGSYRGQRNSSELMLRSEDGTTTLVTAEGDKRIYNSAGRLAAIQSSVSPAFDIELVYANNRLIKAIDGLRPTSPRP
;
A
#
# COMPACT_ATOMS: atom_id res chain seq x y z
N MET A 1 -15.27 15.62 17.13
CA MET A 1 -14.16 15.99 16.22
C MET A 1 -13.25 14.78 16.14
N ALA A 2 -13.31 14.00 15.05
CA ALA A 2 -12.32 12.95 14.85
C ALA A 2 -10.97 13.62 14.58
N PRO A 3 -9.86 13.19 15.21
CA PRO A 3 -8.54 13.70 14.87
C PRO A 3 -8.36 13.52 13.36
N GLY A 4 -8.06 14.60 12.64
CA GLY A 4 -7.79 14.51 11.21
C GLY A 4 -6.61 13.59 11.00
N TRP A 5 -6.85 12.43 10.38
CA TRP A 5 -5.80 11.53 9.93
C TRP A 5 -5.01 12.23 8.82
N SER A 6 -4.00 13.03 9.18
CA SER A 6 -3.03 13.59 8.24
C SER A 6 -1.80 12.67 8.17
N HIS A 7 -2.00 11.40 7.81
CA HIS A 7 -0.88 10.58 7.38
C HIS A 7 -0.66 10.92 5.90
N SER A 8 0.42 11.63 5.61
CA SER A 8 0.89 11.77 4.23
C SER A 8 1.35 10.39 3.75
N PHE A 9 0.45 9.65 3.09
CA PHE A 9 0.73 8.34 2.51
C PHE A 9 1.65 8.52 1.29
N SER A 10 2.96 8.67 1.54
CA SER A 10 3.97 8.83 0.50
C SER A 10 4.81 7.59 0.28
N ASP A 11 4.38 6.43 0.78
CA ASP A 11 5.05 5.18 0.48
C ASP A 11 5.04 4.97 -1.04
N THR A 12 6.23 4.77 -1.59
CA THR A 12 6.42 4.57 -3.02
C THR A 12 7.25 3.33 -3.27
N VAL A 13 6.79 2.50 -4.21
CA VAL A 13 7.54 1.37 -4.73
C VAL A 13 8.15 1.75 -6.07
N GLY A 14 9.42 1.42 -6.26
CA GLY A 14 10.15 1.71 -7.49
C GLY A 14 10.91 0.50 -8.03
N GLY A 15 11.61 0.71 -9.15
CA GLY A 15 12.45 -0.31 -9.77
C GLY A 15 11.70 -1.57 -10.21
N GLY A 16 10.38 -1.46 -10.44
CA GLY A 16 9.55 -2.60 -10.79
C GLY A 16 9.26 -3.54 -9.60
N GLY A 17 9.00 -3.02 -8.40
CA GLY A 17 8.76 -3.83 -7.20
C GLY A 17 10.03 -4.27 -6.46
N LYS A 18 11.16 -3.58 -6.70
CA LYS A 18 12.47 -3.97 -6.15
C LYS A 18 12.87 -3.18 -4.91
N PHE A 19 12.24 -2.05 -4.66
CA PHE A 19 12.49 -1.27 -3.46
C PHE A 19 11.24 -0.49 -3.05
N LEU A 20 11.14 -0.23 -1.76
CA LEU A 20 10.14 0.63 -1.15
C LEU A 20 10.87 1.81 -0.50
N THR A 21 10.31 3.01 -0.67
CA THR A 21 10.69 4.20 0.10
C THR A 21 9.47 4.68 0.85
N SER A 22 9.54 4.67 2.17
CA SER A 22 8.47 5.15 3.04
C SER A 22 8.61 6.65 3.31
N PHE A 23 7.53 7.26 3.81
CA PHE A 23 7.49 8.70 4.10
C PHE A 23 8.53 9.15 5.14
N ASP A 24 8.86 8.31 6.11
CA ASP A 24 9.88 8.57 7.14
C ASP A 24 11.32 8.45 6.61
N GLY A 25 11.49 8.20 5.31
CA GLY A 25 12.79 8.11 4.66
C GLY A 25 13.44 6.74 4.80
N PHE A 26 12.74 5.73 5.31
CA PHE A 26 13.24 4.36 5.31
C PHE A 26 13.22 3.79 3.88
N PHE A 27 14.29 3.07 3.56
CA PHE A 27 14.50 2.45 2.26
C PHE A 27 14.68 0.94 2.46
N GLU A 28 13.76 0.16 1.91
CA GLU A 28 13.83 -1.30 1.90
C GLU A 28 14.09 -1.82 0.50
N GLN A 29 15.04 -2.75 0.38
CA GLN A 29 15.31 -3.46 -0.85
C GLN A 29 14.66 -4.84 -0.83
N PHE A 30 14.18 -5.27 -1.99
CA PHE A 30 13.57 -6.57 -2.18
C PHE A 30 14.38 -7.38 -3.19
N LYS A 31 14.63 -8.64 -2.86
CA LYS A 31 15.28 -9.61 -3.75
C LYS A 31 14.22 -10.43 -4.45
N SER A 32 14.28 -10.48 -5.78
CA SER A 32 13.39 -11.33 -6.58
C SER A 32 13.58 -12.81 -6.20
N ILE A 33 12.46 -13.48 -5.97
CA ILE A 33 12.39 -14.94 -5.75
C ILE A 33 11.66 -15.67 -6.89
N GLY A 34 11.24 -14.94 -7.93
CA GLY A 34 10.64 -15.49 -9.17
C GLY A 34 9.14 -15.20 -9.28
N ASN A 35 8.59 -15.31 -10.50
CA ASN A 35 7.15 -15.15 -10.79
C ASN A 35 6.54 -13.86 -10.19
N GLY A 36 7.21 -12.72 -10.37
CA GLY A 36 6.75 -11.44 -9.82
C GLY A 36 6.79 -11.35 -8.29
N SER A 37 7.40 -12.32 -7.60
CA SER A 37 7.51 -12.31 -6.14
C SER A 37 8.91 -11.87 -5.71
N TYR A 38 8.97 -11.10 -4.63
CA TYR A 38 10.18 -10.53 -4.05
C TYR A 38 10.11 -10.61 -2.53
N ARG A 39 11.26 -10.81 -1.89
CA ARG A 39 11.38 -10.90 -0.42
C ARG A 39 12.25 -9.77 0.11
N GLY A 40 11.85 -9.17 1.22
CA GLY A 40 12.63 -8.10 1.87
C GLY A 40 14.03 -8.58 2.24
N GLN A 41 15.03 -7.74 2.00
CA GLN A 41 16.43 -8.07 2.30
C GLN A 41 16.75 -7.88 3.77
N ARG A 42 16.20 -6.85 4.41
CA ARG A 42 16.34 -6.60 5.85
C ARG A 42 15.18 -7.21 6.63
N ASN A 43 13.99 -7.25 6.03
CA ASN A 43 12.83 -7.91 6.61
C ASN A 43 12.35 -9.09 5.74
N SER A 44 12.90 -10.28 5.99
CA SER A 44 12.55 -11.48 5.21
C SER A 44 11.11 -11.96 5.42
N SER A 45 10.43 -11.50 6.47
CA SER A 45 9.01 -11.82 6.71
C SER A 45 8.11 -11.10 5.71
N GLU A 46 8.55 -9.98 5.16
CA GLU A 46 7.81 -9.24 4.14
C GLU A 46 7.92 -9.88 2.76
N LEU A 47 6.78 -9.91 2.07
CA LEU A 47 6.65 -10.43 0.72
C LEU A 47 6.05 -9.37 -0.18
N MET A 48 6.73 -9.04 -1.27
CA MET A 48 6.22 -8.16 -2.30
C MET A 48 5.83 -8.97 -3.53
N LEU A 49 4.61 -8.76 -4.03
CA LEU A 49 4.04 -9.43 -5.19
C LEU A 49 3.75 -8.39 -6.25
N ARG A 50 4.25 -8.59 -7.46
CA ARG A 50 4.04 -7.72 -8.60
C ARG A 50 3.18 -8.43 -9.63
N SER A 51 2.09 -7.76 -9.98
CA SER A 51 1.17 -8.18 -11.02
C SER A 51 1.61 -7.63 -12.39
N GLU A 52 1.14 -8.27 -13.47
CA GLU A 52 1.48 -7.89 -14.84
C GLU A 52 0.97 -6.49 -15.22
N ASP A 53 -0.12 -6.04 -14.61
CA ASP A 53 -0.69 -4.69 -14.75
C ASP A 53 0.18 -3.59 -14.09
N GLY A 54 1.28 -3.98 -13.44
CA GLY A 54 2.20 -3.10 -12.74
C GLY A 54 1.82 -2.83 -11.28
N THR A 55 0.65 -3.31 -10.82
CA THR A 55 0.23 -3.24 -9.43
C THR A 55 1.19 -4.07 -8.57
N THR A 56 1.54 -3.54 -7.40
CA THR A 56 2.41 -4.22 -6.45
C THR A 56 1.70 -4.36 -5.11
N THR A 57 1.78 -5.51 -4.47
CA THR A 57 1.23 -5.77 -3.14
C THR A 57 2.35 -6.16 -2.20
N LEU A 58 2.54 -5.37 -1.14
CA LEU A 58 3.39 -5.74 -0.02
C LEU A 58 2.52 -6.41 1.04
N VAL A 59 2.88 -7.62 1.43
CA VAL A 59 2.34 -8.33 2.61
C VAL A 59 3.33 -8.12 3.75
N THR A 60 2.89 -7.47 4.82
CA THR A 60 3.74 -7.21 5.99
C THR A 60 3.92 -8.47 6.84
N ALA A 61 4.83 -8.42 7.81
CA ALA A 61 5.03 -9.54 8.74
C ALA A 61 3.75 -9.87 9.55
N GLU A 62 2.91 -8.87 9.79
CA GLU A 62 1.64 -8.94 10.51
C GLU A 62 0.46 -9.37 9.60
N GLY A 63 0.73 -9.59 8.31
CA GLY A 63 -0.25 -10.02 7.31
C GLY A 63 -1.08 -8.89 6.71
N ASP A 64 -0.88 -7.64 7.12
CA ASP A 64 -1.49 -6.49 6.47
C ASP A 64 -1.01 -6.40 5.01
N LYS A 65 -1.87 -5.87 4.14
CA LYS A 65 -1.52 -5.69 2.73
C LYS A 65 -1.48 -4.22 2.38
N ARG A 66 -0.39 -3.78 1.77
CA ARG A 66 -0.24 -2.47 1.14
C ARG A 66 -0.23 -2.64 -0.36
N ILE A 67 -1.22 -2.07 -1.04
CA ILE A 67 -1.39 -2.18 -2.49
C ILE A 67 -0.91 -0.89 -3.11
N TYR A 68 -0.01 -0.98 -4.08
CA TYR A 68 0.57 0.12 -4.82
C TYR A 68 0.10 0.04 -6.28
N ASN A 69 -0.34 1.16 -6.83
CA ASN A 69 -0.74 1.23 -8.24
C ASN A 69 0.46 1.11 -9.19
N SER A 70 0.20 1.06 -10.49
CA SER A 70 1.23 0.94 -11.54
C SER A 70 2.25 2.09 -11.58
N ALA A 71 1.89 3.26 -11.01
CA ALA A 71 2.82 4.39 -10.82
C ALA A 71 3.66 4.26 -9.54
N GLY A 72 3.53 3.15 -8.82
CA GLY A 72 4.28 2.84 -7.61
C GLY A 72 3.75 3.50 -6.35
N ARG A 73 2.54 4.07 -6.34
CA ARG A 73 2.01 4.81 -5.17
C ARG A 73 1.06 3.94 -4.37
N LEU A 74 1.13 4.07 -3.05
CA LEU A 74 0.19 3.39 -2.16
C LEU A 74 -1.25 3.79 -2.52
N ALA A 75 -2.06 2.81 -2.90
CA ALA A 75 -3.44 2.96 -3.33
C ALA A 75 -4.43 2.36 -2.32
N ALA A 76 -4.02 1.34 -1.56
CA ALA A 76 -4.84 0.80 -0.48
C ALA A 76 -4.02 0.16 0.64
N ILE A 77 -4.61 0.12 1.83
CA ILE A 77 -4.16 -0.67 2.98
C ILE A 77 -5.32 -1.60 3.33
N GLN A 78 -5.06 -2.89 3.44
CA GLN A 78 -6.02 -3.89 3.90
C GLN A 78 -5.51 -4.51 5.19
N SER A 79 -6.32 -4.44 6.23
CA SER A 79 -5.95 -4.98 7.53
C SER A 79 -6.13 -6.50 7.57
N SER A 80 -5.20 -7.20 8.20
CA SER A 80 -5.34 -8.62 8.50
C SER A 80 -6.36 -8.90 9.61
N VAL A 81 -6.73 -7.88 10.39
CA VAL A 81 -7.58 -8.01 11.58
C VAL A 81 -9.06 -7.77 11.26
N SER A 82 -9.38 -6.72 10.49
CA SER A 82 -10.76 -6.40 10.14
C SER A 82 -10.86 -5.48 8.93
N PRO A 83 -11.79 -5.74 7.97
CA PRO A 83 -12.05 -4.84 6.86
C PRO A 83 -12.49 -3.43 7.27
N ALA A 84 -12.98 -3.24 8.51
CA ALA A 84 -13.33 -1.92 9.03
C ALA A 84 -12.13 -0.97 9.12
N PHE A 85 -10.91 -1.51 9.13
CA PHE A 85 -9.66 -0.75 9.16
C PHE A 85 -9.00 -0.63 7.77
N ASP A 86 -9.66 -1.12 6.72
CA ASP A 86 -9.16 -0.94 5.36
C ASP A 86 -9.19 0.54 4.99
N ILE A 87 -8.25 0.96 4.14
CA ILE A 87 -8.13 2.33 3.67
C ILE A 87 -7.91 2.30 2.16
N GLU A 88 -8.69 3.07 1.42
CA GLU A 88 -8.51 3.33 -0.01
C GLU A 88 -8.03 4.78 -0.22
N LEU A 89 -6.98 4.95 -1.02
CA LEU A 89 -6.32 6.22 -1.28
C LEU A 89 -6.56 6.66 -2.72
N VAL A 90 -7.16 7.84 -2.88
CA VAL A 90 -7.51 8.40 -4.20
C VAL A 90 -6.60 9.59 -4.49
N TYR A 91 -5.97 9.55 -5.67
CA TYR A 91 -5.06 10.59 -6.14
C TYR A 91 -5.66 11.32 -7.34
N ALA A 92 -5.46 12.64 -7.40
CA ALA A 92 -5.58 13.42 -8.62
C ALA A 92 -4.17 13.82 -9.07
N ASN A 93 -3.74 13.33 -10.24
CA ASN A 93 -2.34 13.38 -10.66
C ASN A 93 -1.43 12.79 -9.57
N ASN A 94 -0.48 13.56 -9.04
CA ASN A 94 0.47 13.12 -8.00
C ASN A 94 0.06 13.52 -6.58
N ARG A 95 -1.15 14.06 -6.41
CA ARG A 95 -1.61 14.58 -5.14
C ARG A 95 -2.71 13.68 -4.58
N LEU A 96 -2.54 13.21 -3.35
CA LEU A 96 -3.61 12.55 -2.61
C LEU A 96 -4.74 13.55 -2.37
N ILE A 97 -5.97 13.17 -2.75
CA ILE A 97 -7.15 14.02 -2.59
C ILE A 97 -8.18 13.43 -1.62
N LYS A 98 -8.13 12.12 -1.36
CA LYS A 98 -9.07 11.45 -0.46
C LYS A 98 -8.47 10.18 0.12
N ALA A 99 -8.79 9.90 1.38
CA ALA A 99 -8.66 8.60 2.00
C ALA A 99 -10.07 8.14 2.43
N ILE A 100 -10.43 6.91 2.11
CA ILE A 100 -11.75 6.32 2.39
C ILE A 100 -11.52 5.15 3.33
N ASP A 101 -12.18 5.14 4.49
CA ASP A 101 -12.15 3.98 5.39
C ASP A 101 -13.05 2.84 4.89
N GLY A 102 -12.74 1.63 5.33
CA GLY A 102 -13.47 0.41 4.96
C GLY A 102 -14.90 0.36 5.47
N LEU A 103 -15.28 1.30 6.35
CA LEU A 103 -16.63 1.45 6.88
C LEU A 103 -17.59 2.18 5.96
N ARG A 104 -17.18 2.59 4.73
CA ARG A 104 -17.95 3.26 3.66
C ARG A 104 -19.31 3.79 4.13
N PRO A 105 -19.56 5.11 4.20
CA PRO A 105 -20.91 5.59 4.48
C PRO A 105 -21.84 4.97 3.44
N THR A 106 -22.75 4.12 3.91
CA THR A 106 -23.82 3.57 3.09
C THR A 106 -24.52 4.78 2.49
N SER A 107 -24.48 4.90 1.16
CA SER A 107 -25.27 5.94 0.50
C SER A 107 -26.73 5.77 0.96
N PRO A 108 -27.44 6.85 1.31
CA PRO A 108 -28.86 6.72 1.59
C PRO A 108 -29.51 6.18 0.32
N ARG A 109 -30.21 5.05 0.44
CA ARG A 109 -31.04 4.53 -0.64
C ARG A 109 -32.07 5.61 -1.01
N PRO A 110 -32.37 5.79 -2.31
CA PRO A 110 -33.46 6.67 -2.76
C PRO A 110 -34.81 6.19 -2.21
#